data_AF-A0A3P9HCS4-F1
#
_entry.id   AF-A0A3P9HCS4-F1
#
_cell.length_a   1.000
_cell.length_b   1.000
_cell.length_c   1.000
_cell.angle_alpha   90.00
_cell.angle_beta   90.00
_cell.angle_gamma   90.00
#
_symmetry.space_group_name_H-M   'P 1'
#
loop_
_entity.id
_entity.type
_entity.pdbx_description
1 polymer ?
#
loop_
_entity_poly.entity_id
_entity_poly.type
_entity_poly.pdbx_seq_one_letter_code
_entity_poly.pdbx_strand_id
1 'polypeptide(L)'
;DGCLICEKSKLTFYKLLTMSSSSSIVAMKKVVQQLRFEASINRVKVSQAAAELQQFCMNNATQDPLLTGMSSSTNPFRPQKVCSFL
;
A
#
# COMPACT_ATOMS: atom_id res chain seq x y z
N ASP A 1 -15.51 15.90 -6.57
CA ASP A 1 -14.77 14.97 -5.69
C ASP A 1 -15.51 13.64 -5.58
N GLY A 2 -15.20 12.70 -6.47
CA GLY A 2 -15.83 11.38 -6.48
C GLY A 2 -15.36 10.57 -5.27
N CYS A 3 -16.29 10.29 -4.35
CA CYS A 3 -16.04 9.36 -3.26
C CYS A 3 -15.66 8.00 -3.84
N LEU A 4 -14.43 7.49 -3.58
CA LEU A 4 -13.95 6.18 -4.03
C LEU A 4 -14.90 5.02 -3.65
N ILE A 5 -15.83 5.27 -2.72
CA ILE A 5 -16.92 4.36 -2.37
C ILE A 5 -17.83 4.09 -3.58
N CYS A 6 -18.13 5.08 -4.43
CA CYS A 6 -19.02 4.86 -5.58
C CYS A 6 -18.42 3.87 -6.59
N GLU A 7 -17.10 3.86 -6.76
CA GLU A 7 -16.42 2.92 -7.66
C GLU A 7 -16.26 1.53 -7.04
N LYS A 8 -15.84 1.44 -5.77
CA LYS A 8 -15.66 0.15 -5.09
C LYS A 8 -16.99 -0.58 -4.85
N SER A 9 -18.05 0.14 -4.49
CA SER A 9 -19.39 -0.43 -4.34
C SER A 9 -19.93 -0.97 -5.67
N LYS A 10 -19.68 -0.28 -6.79
CA LYS A 10 -20.02 -0.78 -8.13
C LYS A 10 -19.24 -2.05 -8.47
N LEU A 11 -17.92 -2.05 -8.26
CA LEU A 11 -17.05 -3.20 -8.58
C LEU A 11 -17.43 -4.44 -7.77
N THR A 12 -17.76 -4.29 -6.48
CA THR A 12 -18.21 -5.39 -5.63
C THR A 12 -19.62 -5.87 -5.98
N PHE A 13 -20.53 -4.98 -6.38
CA PHE A 13 -21.86 -5.36 -6.87
C PHE A 13 -21.78 -6.18 -8.17
N TYR A 14 -20.95 -5.76 -9.13
CA TYR A 14 -20.66 -6.55 -10.34
C TYR A 14 -20.02 -7.91 -10.02
N LYS A 15 -19.18 -7.97 -8.98
CA LYS A 15 -18.56 -9.21 -8.51
C LYS A 15 -19.54 -10.16 -7.80
N LEU A 16 -20.59 -9.63 -7.17
CA LEU A 16 -21.68 -10.44 -6.61
C LEU A 16 -22.59 -11.00 -7.73
N LEU A 17 -22.87 -10.19 -8.75
CA LEU A 17 -23.67 -10.60 -9.92
C LEU A 17 -22.99 -11.72 -10.73
N THR A 18 -21.66 -11.68 -10.89
CA THR A 18 -20.93 -12.70 -11.66
C THR A 18 -20.78 -14.04 -10.91
N MET A 19 -20.97 -14.07 -9.59
CA MET A 19 -20.89 -15.30 -8.77
C MET A 19 -22.20 -16.09 -8.71
N SER A 20 -23.24 -15.65 -9.43
CA SER A 20 -24.57 -16.28 -9.42
C SER A 20 -24.59 -17.71 -9.99
N SER A 21 -23.53 -18.14 -10.70
CA SER A 21 -23.39 -19.52 -11.17
C SER A 21 -22.76 -20.43 -10.10
N SER A 22 -23.62 -21.12 -9.35
CA SER A 22 -23.39 -22.34 -8.54
C SER A 22 -23.09 -22.23 -7.02
N SER A 23 -24.18 -22.36 -6.24
CA SER A 23 -24.34 -23.40 -5.19
C SER A 23 -23.69 -23.24 -3.80
N SER A 24 -24.09 -22.22 -3.01
CA SER A 24 -24.51 -22.43 -1.60
C SER A 24 -24.97 -21.13 -0.93
N ILE A 25 -26.21 -21.11 -0.42
CA ILE A 25 -26.78 -19.98 0.33
C ILE A 25 -25.91 -19.65 1.56
N VAL A 26 -25.27 -20.65 2.15
CA VAL A 26 -24.35 -20.49 3.29
C VAL A 26 -23.10 -19.69 2.91
N ALA A 27 -22.49 -19.93 1.75
CA ALA A 27 -21.36 -19.12 1.29
C ALA A 27 -21.78 -17.67 1.01
N MET A 28 -22.95 -17.47 0.40
CA MET A 28 -23.47 -16.12 0.15
C MET A 28 -23.70 -15.34 1.45
N LYS A 29 -24.25 -15.99 2.50
CA LYS A 29 -24.41 -15.36 3.82
C LYS A 29 -23.08 -14.93 4.42
N LYS A 30 -22.04 -15.76 4.32
CA LYS A 30 -20.69 -15.41 4.79
C LYS A 30 -20.13 -14.19 4.05
N VAL A 31 -20.29 -14.14 2.72
CA VAL A 31 -19.85 -12.98 1.92
C VAL A 31 -20.58 -11.71 2.33
N VAL A 32 -21.90 -11.76 2.54
CA VAL A 32 -22.66 -10.59 2.99
C VAL A 32 -22.19 -10.10 4.36
N GLN A 33 -21.89 -11.01 5.30
CA GLN A 33 -21.35 -10.63 6.60
C GLN A 33 -19.97 -9.97 6.48
N GLN A 34 -19.09 -10.51 5.64
CA GLN A 34 -17.78 -9.92 5.36
C GLN A 34 -17.91 -8.50 4.77
N LEU A 35 -18.80 -8.32 3.79
CA LEU A 35 -19.02 -7.03 3.16
C LEU A 35 -19.60 -5.99 4.13
N ARG A 36 -20.48 -6.39 5.05
CA ARG A 36 -20.98 -5.51 6.12
C ARG A 36 -19.84 -5.04 7.02
N PHE A 37 -18.93 -5.94 7.37
CA PHE A 37 -17.75 -5.59 8.15
C PHE A 37 -16.84 -4.61 7.38
N GLU A 38 -16.50 -4.90 6.12
CA GLU A 38 -15.66 -4.01 5.30
C GLU A 38 -16.30 -2.66 5.02
N ALA A 39 -17.63 -2.60 4.89
CA ALA A 39 -18.36 -1.35 4.75
C ALA A 39 -18.25 -0.49 6.03
N SER A 40 -18.25 -1.13 7.20
CA SER A 40 -18.18 -0.47 8.51
C SER A 40 -16.80 0.10 8.87
N ILE A 41 -15.75 -0.18 8.08
CA ILE A 41 -14.41 0.34 8.32
C ILE A 41 -14.37 1.86 8.02
N ASN A 42 -13.86 2.63 8.99
CA ASN A 42 -13.63 4.07 8.84
C ASN A 42 -12.52 4.34 7.83
N ARG A 43 -12.78 5.21 6.85
CA ARG A 43 -11.85 5.55 5.77
C ARG A 43 -11.35 6.98 5.94
N VAL A 44 -10.07 7.20 5.65
CA VAL A 44 -9.46 8.54 5.57
C VAL A 44 -9.52 9.06 4.13
N LYS A 45 -9.42 10.38 3.95
CA LYS A 45 -9.38 10.98 2.61
C LYS A 45 -8.08 10.57 1.90
N VAL A 46 -8.16 10.28 0.61
CA VAL A 46 -6.97 9.93 -0.19
C VAL A 46 -5.95 11.06 -0.19
N SER A 47 -6.41 12.32 -0.25
CA SER A 47 -5.53 13.49 -0.14
C SER A 47 -4.77 13.55 1.19
N GLN A 48 -5.45 13.20 2.29
CA GLN A 48 -4.83 13.16 3.62
C GLN A 48 -3.80 12.02 3.71
N ALA A 49 -4.17 10.81 3.28
CA ALA A 49 -3.26 9.67 3.28
C ALA A 49 -2.02 9.93 2.40
N ALA A 50 -2.19 10.58 1.24
CA ALA A 50 -1.08 10.95 0.37
C ALA A 50 -0.14 11.96 1.02
N ALA A 51 -0.68 12.97 1.71
CA ALA A 51 0.12 13.95 2.45
C ALA A 51 0.90 13.30 3.60
N GLU A 52 0.27 12.40 4.36
CA GLU A 52 0.92 11.67 5.46
C GLU A 52 2.08 10.79 4.94
N LEU A 53 1.87 10.08 3.83
CA LEU A 53 2.93 9.30 3.18
C LEU A 53 4.09 10.19 2.69
N GLN A 54 3.78 11.33 2.06
CA GLN A 54 4.80 12.27 1.60
C GLN A 54 5.64 12.80 2.78
N GLN A 55 5.00 13.22 3.86
CA GLN A 55 5.68 13.69 5.06
C GLN A 55 6.57 12.62 5.67
N PHE A 56 6.09 11.38 5.74
CA PHE A 56 6.90 10.25 6.20
C PHE A 56 8.14 10.06 5.32
N CYS A 57 8.00 10.08 4.00
CA CYS A 57 9.14 9.96 3.10
C CYS A 57 10.13 11.12 3.27
N MET A 58 9.66 12.37 3.37
CA MET A 58 10.54 13.54 3.54
C MET A 58 11.34 13.49 4.84
N ASN A 59 10.70 13.07 5.94
CA ASN A 59 11.36 12.98 7.25
C ASN A 59 12.43 11.89 7.30
N ASN A 60 12.25 10.80 6.54
CA ASN A 60 13.17 9.67 6.51
C ASN A 60 14.15 9.73 5.33
N ALA A 61 13.94 10.62 4.36
CA ALA A 61 14.76 10.73 3.16
C ALA A 61 16.25 10.98 3.48
N THR A 62 16.54 11.72 4.55
CA THR A 62 17.91 12.01 4.98
C THR A 62 18.61 10.83 5.64
N GLN A 63 17.85 9.86 6.15
CA GLN A 63 18.37 8.64 6.73
C GLN A 63 18.47 7.50 5.72
N ASP A 64 17.80 7.62 4.58
CA ASP A 64 17.93 6.66 3.49
C ASP A 64 19.28 6.84 2.78
N PRO A 65 20.22 5.88 2.93
CA PRO A 65 21.54 5.97 2.34
C PRO A 65 21.53 5.87 0.81
N LEU A 66 20.42 5.38 0.23
CA LEU A 66 20.21 5.28 -1.21
C LEU A 66 19.75 6.60 -1.82
N LEU A 67 19.03 7.43 -1.05
CA LEU A 67 18.55 8.74 -1.51
C LEU A 67 19.60 9.84 -1.28
N THR A 68 20.29 9.83 -0.15
CA THR A 68 21.31 10.85 0.19
C THR A 68 22.69 10.56 -0.40
N GLY A 69 22.95 9.30 -0.73
CA GLY A 69 24.27 8.82 -1.09
C GLY A 69 25.16 8.69 0.15
N MET A 70 25.91 7.60 0.23
CA MET A 70 26.88 7.41 1.31
C MET A 70 28.26 7.92 0.93
N SER A 71 28.92 8.56 1.89
CA SER A 71 30.35 8.84 1.78
C SER A 71 31.13 7.53 1.64
N SER A 72 32.31 7.64 1.05
CA SER A 72 33.10 6.45 0.72
C SER A 72 33.47 5.61 1.96
N SER A 73 33.77 6.24 3.08
CA SER A 73 34.15 5.57 4.33
C SER A 73 32.98 4.89 5.06
N THR A 74 31.74 5.29 4.82
CA THR A 74 30.55 4.78 5.53
C THR A 74 29.89 3.61 4.80
N ASN A 75 30.25 3.33 3.54
CA ASN A 75 29.65 2.24 2.76
C ASN A 75 30.32 0.88 3.06
N PRO A 76 29.63 -0.08 3.72
CA PRO A 76 30.18 -1.40 4.04
C PRO A 76 30.41 -2.29 2.81
N PHE A 77 29.77 -1.99 1.67
CA PHE A 77 29.96 -2.73 0.40
C PHE A 77 31.14 -2.21 -0.43
N ARG A 78 31.96 -1.31 0.11
CA ARG A 78 33.14 -0.81 -0.59
C ARG A 78 34.20 -1.91 -0.73
N PRO A 79 34.73 -2.17 -1.94
CA PRO A 79 35.96 -2.93 -2.10
C PRO A 79 37.12 -2.19 -1.42
N GLN A 80 37.87 -2.86 -0.53
CA GLN A 80 39.04 -2.25 0.08
C GLN A 80 40.04 -1.86 -1.02
N LYS A 81 40.47 -0.60 -1.03
CA LYS A 81 41.60 -0.19 -1.87
C LYS A 81 42.83 -0.91 -1.34
N VAL A 82 43.26 -1.98 -2.00
CA VAL A 82 44.60 -2.51 -1.81
C VAL A 82 45.57 -1.41 -2.25
N CYS A 83 46.30 -0.81 -1.31
CA CYS A 83 47.42 0.07 -1.65
C CYS A 83 48.49 -0.81 -2.31
N SER A 84 48.60 -0.74 -3.63
CA SER A 84 49.81 -1.14 -4.32
C SER A 84 50.88 -0.12 -3.97
N PHE A 85 51.81 -0.45 -3.07
CA PHE A 85 53.06 0.27 -2.95
C PHE A 85 53.87 -0.01 -4.22
N LEU A 86 53.94 0.98 -5.12
CA LEU A 86 54.88 1.04 -6.23
C LEU A 86 55.97 2.06 -5.88
#